data_AF-A0A2U1V7U5-F1
#
_entry.id   AF-A0A2U1V7U5-F1
#
_cell.length_a   1.000
_cell.length_b   1.000
_cell.length_c   1.000
_cell.angle_alpha   90.00
_cell.angle_beta   90.00
_cell.angle_gamma   90.00
#
_symmetry.space_group_name_H-M   'P 1'
#
loop_
_entity.id
_entity.type
_entity.pdbx_description
1 polymer ?
#
loop_
_entity_poly.entity_id
_entity_poly.type
_entity_poly.pdbx_seq_one_letter_code
_entity_poly.pdbx_strand_id
1 'polypeptide(L)'
;MSLPIATERRLLTATEFEAVSRSHYPDLCGLPKPELIEMARTLREFRDKARDVGRGRRREMRGKAEPRGATPARDESGLSLKKQVFASALKRVNKEIGRHDAAARRPAQGEIARRALEMKRASRVRHHPSSGRTAHRGMNPVEHDSRMTQVDPRQVGSVSQATRNNQARRDA
;
A
#
# COMPACT_ATOMS: atom_id res chain seq x y z
N MET A 1 8.20 -13.93 14.61
CA MET A 1 7.94 -15.36 14.85
C MET A 1 6.46 -15.51 15.10
N SER A 2 5.80 -16.46 14.42
CA SER A 2 4.41 -16.85 14.71
C SER A 2 4.44 -17.90 15.82
N LEU A 3 3.55 -17.81 16.80
CA LEU A 3 3.38 -18.89 17.78
C LEU A 3 2.39 -19.93 17.23
N PRO A 4 2.46 -21.20 17.69
CA PRO A 4 1.43 -22.19 17.40
C PRO A 4 0.04 -21.75 17.88
N ILE A 5 -1.02 -22.13 17.16
CA ILE A 5 -2.42 -21.78 17.53
C ILE A 5 -2.77 -22.30 18.94
N ALA A 6 -2.28 -23.48 19.30
CA ALA A 6 -2.48 -24.04 20.64
C ALA A 6 -1.89 -23.15 21.76
N THR A 7 -0.72 -22.54 21.53
CA THR A 7 -0.13 -21.57 22.46
C THR A 7 -0.87 -20.24 22.45
N GLU A 8 -1.34 -19.76 21.30
CA GLU A 8 -2.16 -18.55 21.21
C GLU A 8 -3.44 -18.70 22.04
N ARG A 9 -4.14 -19.84 21.94
CA ARG A 9 -5.36 -20.13 22.70
C ARG A 9 -5.16 -20.16 24.21
N ARG A 10 -3.98 -20.60 24.67
CA ARG A 10 -3.63 -20.62 26.11
C ARG A 10 -3.27 -19.23 26.63
N LEU A 11 -2.68 -18.39 25.78
CA LEU A 11 -2.22 -17.05 26.16
C LEU A 11 -3.36 -16.02 26.16
N LEU A 12 -4.27 -16.09 25.20
CA LEU A 12 -5.29 -15.08 24.94
C LEU A 12 -6.61 -15.35 25.67
N THR A 13 -7.39 -14.30 25.92
CA THR A 13 -8.79 -14.47 26.34
C THR A 13 -9.63 -15.02 25.18
N ALA A 14 -10.84 -15.52 25.45
CA ALA A 14 -11.72 -16.04 24.40
C ALA A 14 -11.98 -15.01 23.28
N THR A 15 -12.25 -13.76 23.66
CA THR A 15 -12.50 -12.65 22.72
C THR A 15 -11.25 -12.26 21.92
N GLU A 16 -10.10 -12.19 22.59
CA GLU A 16 -8.81 -11.92 21.94
C GLU A 16 -8.44 -13.04 20.96
N PHE A 17 -8.68 -14.29 21.35
CA PHE A 17 -8.40 -15.47 20.53
C PHE A 17 -9.32 -15.52 19.32
N GLU A 18 -10.61 -15.20 19.44
CA GLU A 18 -11.52 -15.15 18.31
C GLU A 18 -11.03 -14.16 17.24
N ALA A 19 -10.65 -12.94 17.64
CA ALA A 19 -10.11 -11.94 16.73
C ALA A 19 -8.81 -12.39 16.05
N VAL A 20 -7.92 -13.06 16.79
CA VAL A 20 -6.67 -13.60 16.24
C VAL A 20 -6.95 -14.80 15.32
N SER A 21 -7.94 -15.64 15.63
CA SER A 21 -8.29 -16.82 14.84
C SER A 21 -8.72 -16.44 13.42
N ARG A 22 -9.56 -15.40 13.28
CA ARG A 22 -10.00 -14.85 11.98
C ARG A 22 -8.86 -14.28 11.13
N SER A 23 -7.71 -13.97 11.74
CA SER A 23 -6.51 -13.48 11.03
C SER A 23 -5.66 -14.60 10.43
N HIS A 24 -5.98 -15.87 10.68
CA HIS A 24 -5.25 -17.01 10.12
C HIS A 24 -5.75 -17.36 8.72
N TYR A 25 -4.89 -18.03 7.97
CA TYR A 25 -5.27 -18.63 6.69
C TYR A 25 -6.07 -19.92 6.97
N PRO A 26 -7.12 -20.26 6.18
CA PRO A 26 -7.58 -19.59 4.97
C PRO A 26 -8.57 -18.43 5.19
N ASP A 27 -9.19 -18.33 6.36
CA ASP A 27 -10.31 -17.41 6.65
C ASP A 27 -10.01 -15.96 6.26
N LEU A 28 -8.78 -15.51 6.51
CA LEU A 28 -8.33 -14.17 6.18
C LEU A 28 -8.53 -13.80 4.70
N CYS A 29 -8.38 -14.74 3.78
CA CYS A 29 -8.46 -14.49 2.33
C CYS A 29 -9.89 -14.31 1.82
N GLY A 30 -10.91 -14.72 2.59
CA GLY A 30 -12.32 -14.58 2.21
C GLY A 30 -12.95 -13.25 2.63
N LEU A 31 -12.26 -12.44 3.44
CA LEU A 31 -12.83 -11.23 4.03
C LEU A 31 -12.75 -10.04 3.09
N PRO A 32 -13.81 -9.21 3.01
CA PRO A 32 -13.77 -7.98 2.24
C PRO A 32 -12.87 -6.93 2.91
N LYS A 33 -12.29 -6.03 2.09
CA LYS A 33 -11.41 -4.94 2.56
C LYS A 33 -11.94 -4.13 3.77
N PRO A 34 -13.21 -3.67 3.84
CA PRO A 34 -13.70 -2.94 5.02
C PRO A 34 -13.60 -3.77 6.31
N GLU A 35 -13.92 -5.06 6.26
CA GLU A 35 -13.81 -5.95 7.43
C GLU A 35 -12.35 -6.16 7.85
N LEU A 36 -11.43 -6.25 6.88
CA LEU A 36 -9.99 -6.31 7.17
C LEU A 36 -9.48 -5.04 7.88
N ILE A 37 -10.01 -3.87 7.52
CA ILE A 37 -9.65 -2.60 8.17
C ILE A 37 -10.16 -2.56 9.61
N GLU A 38 -11.42 -2.95 9.85
CA GLU A 38 -11.98 -3.01 11.21
C GLU A 38 -11.24 -4.05 12.06
N MET A 39 -10.96 -5.24 11.52
CA MET A 39 -10.15 -6.24 12.21
C MET A 39 -8.75 -5.71 12.53
N ALA A 40 -8.11 -4.98 11.61
CA ALA A 40 -6.81 -4.35 11.86
C ALA A 40 -6.90 -3.31 12.99
N ARG A 41 -8.00 -2.56 13.09
CA ARG A 41 -8.24 -1.61 14.18
C ARG A 41 -8.35 -2.33 15.53
N THR A 42 -9.21 -3.34 15.63
CA THR A 42 -9.38 -4.14 16.86
C THR A 42 -8.06 -4.77 17.31
N LEU A 43 -7.28 -5.33 16.38
CA LEU A 43 -5.96 -5.91 16.68
C LEU A 43 -4.95 -4.86 17.16
N ARG A 44 -5.01 -3.62 16.66
CA ARG A 44 -4.18 -2.51 17.17
C ARG A 44 -4.54 -2.18 18.61
N GLU A 45 -5.82 -2.07 18.92
CA GLU A 45 -6.32 -1.77 20.26
C GLU A 45 -5.86 -2.83 21.27
N PHE A 46 -6.00 -4.12 20.93
CA PHE A 46 -5.50 -5.21 21.80
C PHE A 46 -3.99 -5.19 21.98
N ARG A 47 -3.24 -4.99 20.90
CA ARG A 47 -1.77 -4.87 20.95
C ARG A 47 -1.32 -3.69 21.80
N ASP A 48 -1.99 -2.55 21.65
CA ASP A 48 -1.64 -1.31 22.32
C ASP A 48 -1.98 -1.41 23.82
N LYS A 49 -3.14 -1.98 24.15
CA LYS A 49 -3.50 -2.34 25.53
C LYS A 49 -2.48 -3.28 26.17
N ALA A 50 -2.10 -4.36 25.49
CA ALA A 50 -1.09 -5.30 25.99
C ALA A 50 0.28 -4.62 26.21
N ARG A 51 0.68 -3.72 25.29
CA ARG A 51 1.91 -2.94 25.42
C ARG A 51 1.87 -2.00 26.62
N ASP A 52 0.77 -1.29 26.83
CA ASP A 52 0.68 -0.26 27.85
C ASP A 52 0.59 -0.88 29.25
N VAL A 53 -0.17 -1.97 29.40
CA VAL A 53 -0.17 -2.73 30.66
C VAL A 53 1.22 -3.34 30.91
N GLY A 54 1.90 -3.86 29.89
CA GLY A 54 3.26 -4.38 30.04
C GLY A 54 4.25 -3.30 30.47
N ARG A 55 4.16 -2.09 29.88
CA ARG A 55 4.96 -0.94 30.30
C ARG A 55 4.66 -0.50 31.74
N GLY A 56 3.39 -0.51 32.15
CA GLY A 56 2.96 -0.25 33.52
C GLY A 56 3.61 -1.21 34.51
N ARG A 57 3.45 -2.53 34.30
CA ARG A 57 4.06 -3.58 35.13
C ARG A 57 5.58 -3.45 35.19
N ARG A 58 6.23 -3.12 34.07
CA ARG A 58 7.68 -2.90 34.03
C ARG A 58 8.12 -1.69 34.86
N ARG A 59 7.30 -0.64 34.93
CA ARG A 59 7.58 0.52 35.79
C ARG A 59 7.33 0.20 37.26
N GLU A 60 6.26 -0.53 37.58
CA GLU A 60 5.96 -1.01 38.94
C GLU A 60 7.11 -1.89 39.47
N MET A 61 7.59 -2.86 38.68
CA MET A 61 8.75 -3.70 39.03
C MET A 61 10.02 -2.90 39.31
N ARG A 62 10.14 -1.72 38.72
CA ARG A 62 11.29 -0.82 38.91
C ARG A 62 11.07 0.20 40.05
N GLY A 63 9.95 0.12 40.76
CA GLY A 63 9.55 1.11 41.77
C GLY A 63 9.26 2.50 41.20
N LYS A 64 9.03 2.62 39.88
CA LYS A 64 8.79 3.89 39.17
C LYS A 64 7.31 4.18 38.93
N ALA A 65 6.44 3.31 39.40
CA ALA A 65 4.99 3.46 39.35
C ALA A 65 4.40 2.80 40.60
N GLU A 66 3.32 3.38 41.09
CA GLU A 66 2.59 2.83 42.22
C GLU A 66 1.90 1.51 41.82
N PRO A 67 1.99 0.45 42.65
CA PRO A 67 1.32 -0.81 42.38
C PRO A 67 -0.18 -0.61 42.23
N ARG A 68 -0.77 -1.17 41.16
CA ARG A 68 -2.23 -1.16 41.01
C ARG A 68 -2.97 -2.10 41.97
N GLY A 69 -2.25 -2.91 42.75
CA GLY A 69 -2.82 -3.83 43.73
C GLY A 69 -1.93 -3.96 44.97
N ALA A 70 -2.32 -4.83 45.90
CA ALA A 70 -1.64 -5.00 47.18
C ALA A 70 -0.15 -5.39 47.06
N THR A 71 0.25 -5.98 45.93
CA THR A 71 1.64 -6.33 45.64
C THR A 71 2.05 -5.84 44.25
N PRO A 72 3.29 -5.36 44.06
CA PRO A 72 3.80 -4.98 42.74
C PRO A 72 3.78 -6.16 41.77
N ALA A 73 3.64 -5.86 40.49
CA ALA A 73 3.70 -6.87 39.44
C ALA A 73 4.99 -7.71 39.52
N ARG A 74 4.88 -9.04 39.44
CA ARG A 74 6.04 -9.96 39.51
C ARG A 74 6.65 -10.29 38.15
N ASP A 75 5.86 -10.23 37.07
CA ASP A 75 6.31 -10.56 35.72
C ASP A 75 5.47 -9.87 34.62
N GLU A 76 6.13 -9.60 33.48
CA GLU A 76 5.59 -9.02 32.25
C GLU A 76 5.69 -9.96 31.04
N SER A 77 6.39 -11.09 31.15
CA SER A 77 6.67 -12.01 30.03
C SER A 77 5.42 -12.40 29.24
N GLY A 78 4.33 -12.74 29.91
CA GLY A 78 3.05 -13.09 29.29
C GLY A 78 2.42 -11.95 28.48
N LEU A 79 2.58 -10.69 28.91
CA LEU A 79 2.08 -9.54 28.15
C LEU A 79 2.94 -9.25 26.92
N SER A 80 4.26 -9.45 27.04
CA SER A 80 5.16 -9.39 25.89
C SER A 80 4.79 -10.44 24.83
N LEU A 81 4.47 -11.67 25.25
CA LEU A 81 4.00 -12.72 24.36
C LEU A 81 2.65 -12.37 23.72
N LYS A 82 1.66 -11.91 24.50
CA LYS A 82 0.37 -11.42 23.95
C LYS A 82 0.58 -10.35 22.87
N LYS A 83 1.41 -9.35 23.16
CA LYS A 83 1.77 -8.29 22.21
C LYS A 83 2.39 -8.86 20.93
N GLN A 84 3.26 -9.87 21.03
CA GLN A 84 3.84 -10.53 19.86
C GLN A 84 2.79 -11.25 19.01
N VAL A 85 1.83 -11.94 19.63
CA VAL A 85 0.71 -12.58 18.93
C VAL A 85 -0.11 -11.56 18.16
N PHE A 86 -0.52 -10.46 18.81
CA PHE A 86 -1.29 -9.41 18.13
C PHE A 86 -0.49 -8.71 17.02
N ALA A 87 0.82 -8.52 17.20
CA ALA A 87 1.67 -7.95 16.15
C ALA A 87 1.78 -8.90 14.94
N SER A 88 1.85 -10.21 15.18
CA SER A 88 1.86 -11.22 14.11
C SER A 88 0.53 -11.26 13.36
N ALA A 89 -0.59 -11.27 14.07
CA ALA A 89 -1.93 -11.20 13.49
C ALA A 89 -2.10 -9.94 12.62
N LEU A 90 -1.71 -8.78 13.15
CA LEU A 90 -1.76 -7.51 12.44
C LEU A 90 -0.88 -7.50 11.18
N LYS A 91 0.27 -8.17 11.20
CA LYS A 91 1.13 -8.34 10.01
C LYS A 91 0.42 -9.14 8.92
N ARG A 92 -0.33 -10.19 9.26
CA ARG A 92 -1.12 -10.99 8.31
C ARG A 92 -2.24 -10.15 7.70
N VAL A 93 -3.02 -9.46 8.54
CA VAL A 93 -4.13 -8.61 8.08
C VAL A 93 -3.64 -7.47 7.17
N ASN A 94 -2.59 -6.75 7.57
CA ASN A 94 -2.03 -5.68 6.73
C ASN A 94 -1.52 -6.20 5.38
N LYS A 95 -1.00 -7.44 5.33
CA LYS A 95 -0.58 -8.06 4.07
C LYS A 95 -1.77 -8.31 3.16
N GLU A 96 -2.90 -8.75 3.71
CA GLU A 96 -4.13 -8.97 2.94
C GLU A 96 -4.72 -7.65 2.43
N ILE A 97 -4.77 -6.62 3.28
CA ILE A 97 -5.15 -5.26 2.85
C ILE A 97 -4.26 -4.81 1.68
N GLY A 98 -2.94 -5.03 1.78
CA GLY A 98 -2.00 -4.75 0.70
C GLY A 98 -2.27 -5.54 -0.58
N ARG A 99 -2.77 -6.77 -0.49
CA ARG A 99 -3.22 -7.55 -1.67
C ARG A 99 -4.46 -6.93 -2.30
N HIS A 100 -5.45 -6.55 -1.51
CA HIS A 100 -6.62 -5.82 -2.02
C HIS A 100 -6.24 -4.50 -2.67
N ASP A 101 -5.33 -3.72 -2.06
CA ASP A 101 -4.84 -2.48 -2.62
C ASP A 101 -4.07 -2.70 -3.93
N ALA A 102 -3.26 -3.76 -4.01
CA ALA A 102 -2.56 -4.13 -5.22
C ALA A 102 -3.53 -4.56 -6.33
N ALA A 103 -4.58 -5.32 -5.99
CA ALA A 103 -5.62 -5.71 -6.93
C ALA A 103 -6.48 -4.52 -7.42
N ALA A 104 -6.70 -3.53 -6.55
CA ALA A 104 -7.44 -2.31 -6.89
C ALA A 104 -6.59 -1.28 -7.65
N ARG A 105 -5.26 -1.39 -7.61
CA ARG A 105 -4.38 -0.48 -8.36
C ARG A 105 -4.57 -0.70 -9.86
N ARG A 106 -4.68 0.43 -10.57
CA ARG A 106 -4.72 0.54 -12.04
C ARG A 106 -3.59 -0.27 -12.70
N PRO A 107 -3.76 -0.64 -14.00
CA PRO A 107 -2.82 -1.49 -14.73
C PRO A 107 -1.37 -1.10 -14.46
N ALA A 108 -0.52 -2.10 -14.22
CA ALA A 108 0.88 -1.87 -13.92
C ALA A 108 1.51 -0.97 -14.99
N GLN A 109 2.54 -0.18 -14.65
CA GLN A 109 3.22 0.69 -15.62
C GLN A 109 3.66 -0.07 -16.89
N GLY A 110 3.98 -1.36 -16.77
CA GLY A 110 4.25 -2.24 -17.92
C GLY A 110 3.04 -2.49 -18.82
N GLU A 111 1.83 -2.64 -18.26
CA GLU A 111 0.59 -2.76 -19.03
C GLU A 111 0.23 -1.46 -19.72
N ILE A 112 0.42 -0.32 -19.05
CA ILE A 112 0.27 1.01 -19.66
C ILE A 112 1.25 1.19 -20.83
N ALA A 113 2.51 0.81 -20.64
CA ALA A 113 3.54 0.88 -21.68
C ALA A 113 3.23 -0.04 -22.86
N ARG A 114 2.76 -1.27 -22.62
CA ARG A 114 2.31 -2.20 -23.68
C ARG A 114 1.13 -1.62 -24.45
N ARG A 115 0.12 -1.09 -23.76
CA ARG A 115 -1.04 -0.44 -24.40
C ARG A 115 -0.61 0.79 -25.21
N ALA A 116 0.31 1.60 -24.71
CA ALA A 116 0.86 2.75 -25.43
C ALA A 116 1.64 2.31 -26.69
N LEU A 117 2.41 1.23 -26.59
CA LEU A 117 3.14 0.66 -27.71
C LEU A 117 2.20 0.04 -28.76
N GLU A 118 1.12 -0.62 -28.34
CA GLU A 118 0.05 -1.09 -29.21
C GLU A 118 -0.62 0.06 -29.95
N MET A 119 -0.99 1.14 -29.23
CA MET A 119 -1.54 2.35 -29.85
C MET A 119 -0.57 2.97 -30.87
N LYS A 120 0.73 3.04 -30.55
CA LYS A 120 1.78 3.53 -31.47
C LYS A 120 1.95 2.64 -32.69
N ARG A 121 1.84 1.32 -32.54
CA ARG A 121 1.90 0.38 -33.66
C ARG A 121 0.67 0.49 -34.55
N ALA A 122 -0.52 0.62 -33.95
CA ALA A 122 -1.77 0.83 -34.67
C ALA A 122 -1.75 2.15 -35.47
N SER A 123 -1.23 3.23 -34.88
CA SER A 123 -1.10 4.52 -35.57
C SER A 123 0.01 4.57 -36.63
N ARG A 124 0.90 3.57 -36.67
CA ARG A 124 1.96 3.48 -37.69
C ARG A 124 1.45 3.00 -39.05
N VAL A 125 0.23 2.50 -39.12
CA VAL A 125 -0.44 2.20 -40.38
C VAL A 125 -0.66 3.53 -41.12
N ARG A 126 0.03 3.72 -42.24
CA ARG A 126 -0.06 4.93 -43.05
C ARG A 126 -1.50 5.11 -43.52
N HIS A 127 -2.20 6.13 -43.01
CA HIS A 127 -3.54 6.51 -43.46
C HIS A 127 -3.56 7.34 -44.75
N HIS A 128 -2.38 7.68 -45.28
CA HIS A 128 -2.29 8.35 -46.57
C HIS A 128 -2.09 7.33 -47.69
N PRO A 129 -2.70 7.52 -48.87
CA PRO A 129 -2.46 6.68 -50.02
C PRO A 129 -0.97 6.67 -50.36
N SER A 130 -0.49 5.56 -50.92
CA SER A 130 0.87 5.50 -51.46
C SER A 130 1.01 6.56 -52.55
N SER A 131 2.07 7.38 -52.51
CA SER A 131 2.44 8.17 -53.68
C SER A 131 2.68 7.18 -54.82
N GLY A 132 1.88 7.25 -55.88
CA GLY A 132 1.95 6.33 -57.02
C GLY A 132 3.31 6.40 -57.75
N ARG A 133 3.40 5.79 -58.94
CA ARG A 133 4.63 5.84 -59.75
C ARG A 133 4.92 7.28 -60.17
N THR A 134 5.94 7.89 -59.58
CA THR A 134 6.53 9.15 -60.06
C THR A 134 7.68 8.84 -61.02
N ALA A 135 7.81 9.59 -62.12
CA ALA A 135 8.79 9.35 -63.18
C ALA A 135 10.27 9.57 -62.76
N HIS A 136 10.50 10.08 -61.55
CA HIS A 136 11.83 10.30 -60.97
C HIS A 136 11.91 9.62 -59.61
N ARG A 137 13.13 9.40 -59.08
CA ARG A 137 13.31 9.09 -57.64
C ARG A 137 12.57 10.22 -56.92
N GLY A 138 11.43 9.89 -56.30
CA GLY A 138 10.54 10.89 -55.71
C GLY A 138 11.28 11.80 -54.74
N MET A 139 10.65 12.91 -54.36
CA MET A 139 11.21 13.85 -53.39
C MET A 139 11.68 13.07 -52.14
N ASN A 140 12.98 13.11 -51.83
CA ASN A 140 13.49 12.48 -50.62
C ASN A 140 12.76 13.10 -49.43
N PRO A 141 12.26 12.30 -48.48
CA PRO A 141 11.65 12.84 -47.28
C PRO A 141 12.69 13.70 -46.57
N VAL A 142 12.43 15.01 -46.49
CA VAL A 142 13.19 15.89 -45.62
C VAL A 142 12.69 15.56 -44.22
N GLU A 143 13.51 14.85 -43.45
CA GLU A 143 13.24 14.68 -42.03
C GLU A 143 13.20 16.08 -41.42
N HIS A 144 12.00 16.51 -41.04
CA HIS A 144 11.86 17.73 -40.26
C HIS A 144 12.48 17.40 -38.90
N ASP A 145 13.71 17.86 -38.69
CA ASP A 145 14.35 17.89 -37.38
C ASP A 145 13.48 18.80 -36.52
N SER A 146 12.46 18.20 -35.89
CA SER A 146 11.58 18.90 -34.99
C SER A 146 12.50 19.33 -33.85
N ARG A 147 13.01 20.56 -33.94
CA ARG A 147 13.69 21.21 -32.85
C ARG A 147 12.72 21.08 -31.69
N MET A 148 13.04 20.20 -30.74
CA MET A 148 12.31 20.17 -29.48
C MET A 148 12.37 21.62 -29.03
N THR A 149 11.21 22.28 -28.97
CA THR A 149 11.14 23.66 -28.50
C THR A 149 11.48 23.57 -27.01
N GLN A 150 12.78 23.58 -26.72
CA GLN A 150 13.27 23.50 -25.38
C GLN A 150 12.90 24.83 -24.76
N VAL A 151 11.99 24.77 -23.79
CA VAL A 151 11.60 25.94 -23.01
C VAL A 151 12.88 26.50 -22.38
N ASP A 152 13.11 27.81 -22.53
CA ASP A 152 14.22 28.48 -21.87
C ASP A 152 14.20 28.10 -20.38
N PRO A 153 15.32 27.61 -19.81
CA PRO A 153 15.40 27.25 -18.39
C PRO A 153 14.83 28.31 -17.43
N ARG A 154 14.93 29.60 -17.78
CA ARG A 154 14.39 30.71 -16.98
C ARG A 154 12.85 30.81 -17.01
N GLN A 155 12.21 30.25 -18.03
CA GLN A 155 10.76 30.31 -18.24
C GLN A 155 10.01 29.04 -17.81
N VAL A 156 10.73 27.96 -17.49
CA VAL A 156 10.15 26.66 -17.09
C VAL A 156 9.13 26.81 -15.95
N GLY A 157 9.45 27.63 -14.94
CA GLY A 157 8.54 27.90 -13.83
C GLY A 157 7.22 28.53 -14.28
N SER A 158 7.28 29.55 -15.14
CA SER A 158 6.11 30.26 -15.66
C SER A 158 5.23 29.35 -16.53
N VAL A 159 5.85 28.61 -17.46
CA VAL A 159 5.15 27.66 -18.35
C VAL A 159 4.47 26.54 -17.57
N SER A 160 5.14 26.03 -16.52
CA SER A 160 4.58 25.03 -15.62
C SER A 160 3.34 25.54 -14.87
N GLN A 161 3.40 26.76 -14.31
CA GLN A 161 2.23 27.36 -13.65
C GLN A 161 1.09 27.66 -14.63
N ALA A 162 1.40 28.17 -15.82
CA ALA A 162 0.39 28.42 -16.85
C ALA A 162 -0.35 27.14 -17.26
N THR A 163 0.39 26.04 -17.44
CA THR A 163 -0.18 24.73 -17.76
C THR A 163 -1.09 24.22 -16.64
N ARG A 164 -0.63 24.32 -15.39
CA ARG A 164 -1.42 23.95 -14.20
C ARG A 164 -2.72 24.74 -14.10
N ASN A 165 -2.65 26.06 -14.31
CA ASN A 165 -3.82 26.94 -14.24
C ASN A 165 -4.83 26.63 -15.36
N ASN A 166 -4.35 26.37 -16.57
CA ASN A 166 -5.21 25.97 -17.69
C ASN A 166 -5.88 24.62 -17.45
N GLN A 167 -5.18 23.67 -16.83
CA GLN A 167 -5.76 22.37 -16.48
C GLN A 167 -6.84 22.53 -15.39
N ALA A 168 -6.57 23.30 -14.34
CA ALA A 168 -7.56 23.60 -13.30
C ALA A 168 -8.82 24.28 -13.86
N ARG A 169 -8.68 25.17 -14.85
CA ARG A 169 -9.82 25.78 -15.57
C ARG A 169 -10.61 24.79 -16.42
N ARG A 170 -9.95 23.73 -16.90
CA ARG A 170 -10.57 22.69 -17.74
C ARG A 170 -11.29 21.64 -16.91
N ASP A 171 -10.81 21.43 -15.68
CA ASP A 171 -11.34 20.44 -14.73
C ASP A 171 -12.43 21.02 -13.80
N ALA A 172 -12.64 22.34 -13.82
CA ALA A 172 -13.73 23.05 -13.14
C ALA A 172 -14.96 23.15 -14.04
#